data_AF-A0A6V8DZD2-F1
#
_entry.id   AF-A0A6V8DZD2-F1
#
_cell.length_a   1.000
_cell.length_b   1.000
_cell.length_c   1.000
_cell.angle_alpha   90.00
_cell.angle_beta   90.00
_cell.angle_gamma   90.00
#
_symmetry.space_group_name_H-M   'P 1'
#
loop_
_entity.id
_entity.type
_entity.pdbx_description
1 polymer ?
#
loop_
_entity_poly.entity_id
_entity_poly.type
_entity_poly.pdbx_seq_one_letter_code
_entity_poly.pdbx_strand_id
1 'polypeptide(L)'
;MAGNRGDDIVLAGSGGQRPSATLSALFDQTHRSTSLILAIDSLIIVLIAWDFGSLAQSYFGRAALLIWAVPLFVTTSIWFSYRSRRTWAYWPAAMIIGMAAVIFFLLFLINLYNVIAGAVGGLLFMLIMGYAAFSSFQRVRYHFSPLYKQGYNTFIPTPEADLEDGEMLAACPTCMAVLAIRPDLLSPSDKCPHCKNPLVSEGLARRHGWEEE
;
A
#
# COMPACT_ATOMS: atom_id res chain seq x y z
N MET A 1 11.91 5.95 -27.44
CA MET A 1 12.63 6.15 -26.17
C MET A 1 12.62 4.82 -25.43
N ALA A 2 13.68 4.02 -25.60
CA ALA A 2 13.83 2.77 -24.87
C ALA A 2 14.19 3.14 -23.42
N GLY A 3 13.36 2.72 -22.46
CA GLY A 3 13.65 2.93 -21.04
C GLY A 3 14.96 2.28 -20.66
N ASN A 4 15.75 2.95 -19.81
CA ASN A 4 16.94 2.41 -19.19
C ASN A 4 16.59 1.10 -18.47
N ARG A 5 16.97 -0.04 -19.05
CA ARG A 5 16.65 -1.39 -18.53
C ARG A 5 17.61 -1.87 -17.44
N GLY A 6 18.68 -1.12 -17.16
CA GLY A 6 19.72 -1.51 -16.21
C GLY A 6 19.22 -1.64 -14.76
N ASP A 7 18.16 -0.91 -14.42
CA ASP A 7 17.65 -0.85 -13.03
C ASP A 7 16.57 -1.90 -12.72
N ASP A 8 16.12 -2.66 -13.72
CA ASP A 8 15.02 -3.63 -13.58
C ASP A 8 15.58 -5.03 -13.26
N ILE A 9 15.36 -5.51 -12.04
CA ILE A 9 15.66 -6.90 -11.68
C ILE A 9 14.70 -7.87 -12.40
N VAL A 10 15.20 -8.58 -13.40
CA VAL A 10 14.43 -9.61 -14.14
C VAL A 10 14.81 -11.00 -13.61
N LEU A 11 13.81 -11.81 -13.27
CA LEU A 11 14.04 -13.21 -12.90
C LEU A 11 14.42 -14.00 -14.16
N ALA A 12 15.64 -14.55 -14.19
CA ALA A 12 16.11 -15.34 -15.31
C ALA A 12 15.20 -16.57 -15.53
N GLY A 13 14.75 -16.77 -16.76
CA GLY A 13 13.87 -17.89 -17.13
C GLY A 13 12.37 -17.71 -16.87
N SER A 14 11.93 -16.59 -16.29
CA SER A 14 10.50 -16.29 -16.21
C SER A 14 9.97 -15.89 -17.59
N GLY A 15 9.05 -16.69 -18.13
CA GLY A 15 8.43 -16.41 -19.42
C GLY A 15 7.52 -15.18 -19.33
N GLY A 16 8.08 -13.98 -19.44
CA GLY A 16 7.39 -12.70 -19.68
C GLY A 16 6.38 -12.21 -18.63
N GLN A 17 5.92 -13.05 -17.70
CA GLN A 17 5.00 -12.63 -16.65
C GLN A 17 5.76 -11.81 -15.62
N ARG A 18 5.58 -10.48 -15.65
CA ARG A 18 6.15 -9.54 -14.68
C ARG A 18 5.46 -9.72 -13.33
N PRO A 19 6.08 -10.34 -12.31
CA PRO A 19 5.49 -10.38 -10.95
C PRO A 19 5.27 -8.98 -10.38
N SER A 20 5.99 -7.98 -10.86
CA SER A 20 5.79 -6.56 -10.53
C SER A 20 4.47 -5.98 -11.06
N ALA A 21 3.95 -6.48 -12.19
CA ALA A 21 2.72 -5.96 -12.80
C ALA A 21 1.46 -6.36 -12.01
N THR A 22 1.44 -7.59 -11.47
CA THR A 22 0.33 -8.05 -10.61
C THR A 22 0.39 -7.41 -9.23
N LEU A 23 1.58 -7.27 -8.65
CA LEU A 23 1.76 -6.62 -7.34
C LEU A 23 1.40 -5.12 -7.38
N SER A 24 1.81 -4.41 -8.43
CA SER A 24 1.45 -2.99 -8.63
C SER A 24 -0.05 -2.78 -8.82
N ALA A 25 -0.73 -3.66 -9.57
CA ALA A 25 -2.18 -3.61 -9.72
C ALA A 25 -2.91 -3.83 -8.38
N LEU A 26 -2.47 -4.79 -7.57
CA LEU A 26 -3.03 -5.05 -6.23
C LEU A 26 -2.80 -3.87 -5.28
N PHE A 27 -1.61 -3.27 -5.33
CA PHE A 27 -1.30 -2.07 -4.56
C PHE A 27 -2.20 -0.90 -4.97
N ASP A 28 -2.32 -0.63 -6.27
CA ASP A 28 -3.12 0.47 -6.81
C ASP A 28 -4.61 0.34 -6.43
N GLN A 29 -5.16 -0.88 -6.52
CA GLN A 29 -6.52 -1.18 -6.08
C GLN A 29 -6.70 -0.93 -4.57
N THR A 30 -5.78 -1.47 -3.76
CA THR A 30 -5.83 -1.33 -2.30
C THR A 30 -5.69 0.13 -1.88
N HIS A 31 -4.75 0.87 -2.48
CA HIS A 31 -4.52 2.28 -2.24
C HIS A 31 -5.72 3.14 -2.65
N ARG A 32 -6.30 2.91 -3.84
CA ARG A 32 -7.51 3.63 -4.29
C ARG A 32 -8.68 3.40 -3.34
N SER A 33 -8.95 2.16 -2.94
CA SER A 33 -10.03 1.85 -1.99
C SER A 33 -9.81 2.51 -0.63
N THR A 34 -8.56 2.50 -0.14
CA THR A 34 -8.20 3.10 1.16
C THR A 34 -8.24 4.62 1.10
N SER A 35 -7.89 5.24 -0.02
CA SER A 35 -7.98 6.69 -0.21
C SER A 35 -9.43 7.19 -0.20
N LEU A 36 -10.37 6.40 -0.72
CA LEU A 36 -11.80 6.74 -0.69
C LEU A 36 -12.32 6.66 0.74
N ILE A 37 -11.96 5.61 1.48
CA ILE A 37 -12.39 5.43 2.87
C ILE A 37 -11.78 6.49 3.77
N LEU A 38 -10.50 6.82 3.60
CA LEU A 38 -9.87 7.95 4.29
C LEU A 38 -10.66 9.26 4.09
N ALA A 39 -11.22 9.50 2.91
CA ALA A 39 -12.05 10.67 2.65
C ALA A 39 -13.34 10.66 3.47
N ILE A 40 -14.00 9.50 3.53
CA ILE A 40 -15.24 9.29 4.29
C ILE A 40 -14.97 9.42 5.79
N ASP A 41 -13.92 8.77 6.30
CA ASP A 41 -13.52 8.82 7.70
C ASP A 41 -13.16 10.26 8.12
N SER A 42 -12.43 10.97 7.25
CA SER A 42 -12.11 12.40 7.46
C SER A 42 -13.37 13.24 7.56
N LEU A 43 -14.35 13.01 6.69
CA LEU A 43 -15.64 13.71 6.74
C LEU A 43 -16.38 13.41 8.05
N ILE A 44 -16.43 12.15 8.47
CA ILE A 44 -17.10 11.75 9.72
C ILE A 44 -16.43 12.40 10.94
N ILE A 45 -15.10 12.42 11.00
CA ILE A 45 -14.36 13.10 12.07
C ILE A 45 -14.70 14.59 12.10
N VAL A 46 -14.79 15.25 10.94
CA VAL A 46 -15.16 16.67 10.85
C VAL A 46 -16.61 16.90 11.30
N LEU A 47 -17.55 16.03 10.94
CA LEU A 47 -18.94 16.12 11.37
C LEU A 47 -19.08 15.98 12.88
N ILE A 48 -18.34 15.04 13.48
CA ILE A 48 -18.31 14.91 14.94
C ILE A 48 -17.69 16.17 15.57
N ALA A 49 -16.59 16.67 15.01
CA ALA A 49 -15.96 17.91 15.48
C ALA A 49 -16.91 19.13 15.36
N TRP A 50 -17.78 19.15 14.35
CA TRP A 50 -18.82 20.16 14.19
C TRP A 50 -19.83 20.09 15.34
N ASP A 51 -20.32 18.90 15.69
CA ASP A 51 -21.24 18.70 16.82
C ASP A 51 -20.61 19.20 18.13
N PHE A 52 -19.35 18.83 18.40
CA PHE A 52 -18.60 19.34 19.54
C PHE A 52 -18.40 20.87 19.50
N GLY A 53 -18.11 21.43 18.32
CA GLY A 53 -17.97 22.87 18.13
C GLY A 53 -19.26 23.62 18.45
N SER A 54 -20.41 23.07 18.06
CA SER A 54 -21.72 23.66 18.36
C SER A 54 -22.01 23.70 19.85
N LEU A 55 -21.67 22.64 20.59
CA LEU A 55 -21.81 22.58 22.05
C LEU A 55 -20.84 23.53 22.75
N ALA A 56 -19.62 23.66 22.22
CA ALA A 56 -18.57 24.53 22.75
C ALA A 56 -18.85 26.04 22.51
N GLN A 57 -19.77 26.38 21.61
CA GLN A 57 -20.07 27.77 21.26
C GLN A 57 -20.59 28.59 22.46
N SER A 58 -21.31 27.96 23.38
CA SER A 58 -21.79 28.61 24.61
C SER A 58 -20.66 29.01 25.56
N TYR A 59 -19.52 28.32 25.50
CA TYR A 59 -18.35 28.55 26.37
C TYR A 59 -17.28 29.41 25.70
N PHE A 60 -16.99 29.17 24.42
CA PHE A 60 -15.87 29.77 23.70
C PHE A 60 -16.28 30.80 22.64
N GLY A 61 -17.58 31.01 22.43
CA GLY A 61 -18.11 31.95 21.43
C GLY A 61 -17.60 31.64 20.02
N ARG A 62 -17.09 32.66 19.32
CA ARG A 62 -16.57 32.52 17.94
C ARG A 62 -15.33 31.64 17.83
N ALA A 63 -14.56 31.44 18.90
CA ALA A 63 -13.39 30.58 18.86
C ALA A 63 -13.74 29.10 18.66
N ALA A 64 -14.98 28.69 18.99
CA ALA A 64 -15.47 27.33 18.77
C ALA A 64 -15.47 26.91 17.28
N LEU A 65 -15.45 27.87 16.34
CA LEU A 65 -15.31 27.58 14.91
C LEU A 65 -14.01 26.84 14.58
N LEU A 66 -12.94 27.08 15.34
CA LEU A 66 -11.65 26.44 15.12
C LEU A 66 -11.69 24.93 15.39
N ILE A 67 -12.62 24.46 16.23
CA ILE A 67 -12.75 23.06 16.65
C ILE A 67 -13.06 22.15 15.45
N TRP A 68 -13.85 22.61 14.48
CA TRP A 68 -14.16 21.83 13.27
C TRP A 68 -13.39 22.31 12.04
N ALA A 69 -13.07 23.62 11.95
CA ALA A 69 -12.38 24.18 10.79
C ALA A 69 -10.93 23.67 10.66
N VAL A 70 -10.21 23.51 11.80
CA VAL A 70 -8.83 23.01 11.79
C VAL A 70 -8.78 21.53 11.35
N PRO A 71 -9.56 20.60 11.94
CA PRO A 71 -9.63 19.23 11.46
C PRO A 71 -10.03 19.12 9.99
N LEU A 72 -10.97 19.96 9.52
CA LEU A 72 -11.36 19.98 8.11
C LEU A 72 -10.15 20.27 7.20
N PHE A 73 -9.39 21.32 7.50
CA PHE A 73 -8.22 21.67 6.70
C PHE A 73 -7.12 20.61 6.76
N VAL A 74 -6.83 20.08 7.95
CA VAL A 74 -5.77 19.07 8.17
C VAL A 74 -6.11 17.77 7.46
N THR A 75 -7.31 17.23 7.68
CA THR A 75 -7.72 15.93 7.13
C THR A 75 -7.86 15.96 5.60
N THR A 76 -8.39 17.05 5.04
CA THR A 76 -8.46 17.22 3.57
C THR A 76 -7.07 17.31 2.92
N SER A 77 -6.14 18.02 3.56
CA SER A 77 -4.75 18.12 3.10
C SER A 77 -4.03 16.76 3.14
N ILE A 78 -4.25 15.98 4.19
CA ILE A 78 -3.71 14.62 4.32
C ILE A 78 -4.33 13.70 3.28
N TRP A 79 -5.65 13.76 3.07
CA TRP A 79 -6.33 12.95 2.06
C TRP A 79 -5.81 13.23 0.65
N PHE A 80 -5.69 14.50 0.26
CA PHE A 80 -5.15 14.87 -1.04
C PHE A 80 -3.70 14.38 -1.21
N SER A 81 -2.88 14.57 -0.17
CA SER A 81 -1.48 14.13 -0.17
C SER A 81 -1.35 12.61 -0.24
N TYR A 82 -2.21 11.88 0.47
CA TYR A 82 -2.28 10.42 0.44
C TYR A 82 -2.68 9.93 -0.95
N ARG A 83 -3.73 10.50 -1.56
CA ARG A 83 -4.16 10.18 -2.93
C ARG A 83 -3.05 10.42 -3.96
N SER A 84 -2.21 11.44 -3.75
CA SER A 84 -1.04 11.73 -4.59
C SER A 84 0.22 10.90 -4.25
N ARG A 85 0.11 9.90 -3.37
CA ARG A 85 1.20 9.01 -2.92
C ARG A 85 2.41 9.72 -2.30
N ARG A 86 2.20 10.86 -1.65
CA ARG A 86 3.29 11.56 -0.95
C ARG A 86 3.71 10.78 0.29
N THR A 87 5.02 10.55 0.44
CA THR A 87 5.61 9.78 1.56
C THR A 87 5.28 10.36 2.93
N TRP A 88 5.21 11.69 3.06
CA TRP A 88 4.89 12.37 4.32
C TRP A 88 3.47 12.05 4.83
N ALA A 89 2.52 11.79 3.92
CA ALA A 89 1.11 11.58 4.26
C ALA A 89 0.77 10.12 4.63
N TYR A 90 1.73 9.20 4.49
CA TYR A 90 1.55 7.78 4.76
C TYR A 90 1.12 7.50 6.21
N TRP A 91 1.91 7.97 7.18
CA TRP A 91 1.63 7.79 8.60
C TRP A 91 0.45 8.64 9.10
N PRO A 92 0.32 9.93 8.73
CA PRO A 92 -0.85 10.73 9.08
C PRO A 92 -2.17 10.10 8.63
N ALA A 93 -2.23 9.51 7.43
CA ALA A 93 -3.43 8.81 6.96
C ALA A 93 -3.74 7.57 7.82
N ALA A 94 -2.73 6.77 8.16
CA ALA A 94 -2.90 5.62 9.06
C ALA A 94 -3.43 6.05 10.44
N MET A 95 -2.96 7.19 10.96
CA MET A 95 -3.44 7.76 12.22
C MET A 95 -4.91 8.20 12.15
N ILE A 96 -5.33 8.83 11.04
CA ILE A 96 -6.74 9.22 10.85
C ILE A 96 -7.64 7.97 10.80
N ILE A 97 -7.27 6.96 10.02
CA ILE A 97 -8.06 5.71 9.91
C ILE A 97 -8.08 5.00 11.28
N GLY A 98 -6.97 4.99 12.02
CA GLY A 98 -6.92 4.44 13.37
C GLY A 98 -7.81 5.19 14.36
N MET A 99 -7.80 6.52 14.31
CA MET A 99 -8.69 7.35 15.12
C MET A 99 -10.16 7.10 14.77
N ALA A 100 -10.50 7.02 13.48
CA ALA A 100 -11.84 6.69 13.01
C ALA A 100 -12.28 5.29 13.50
N ALA A 101 -11.38 4.30 13.47
CA ALA A 101 -11.67 2.96 13.99
C ALA A 101 -12.06 2.98 15.47
N VAL A 102 -11.35 3.76 16.29
CA VAL A 102 -11.68 3.95 17.72
C VAL A 102 -13.04 4.63 17.88
N ILE A 103 -13.30 5.68 17.11
CA ILE A 103 -14.59 6.40 17.14
C ILE A 103 -15.74 5.47 16.76
N PHE A 104 -15.63 4.71 15.67
CA PHE A 104 -16.64 3.74 15.26
C PHE A 104 -16.85 2.65 16.31
N PHE A 105 -15.79 2.21 16.99
CA PHE A 105 -15.90 1.25 18.07
C PHE A 105 -16.66 1.82 19.28
N LEU A 106 -16.41 3.07 19.67
CA LEU A 106 -17.18 3.74 20.73
C LEU A 106 -18.66 3.90 20.34
N LEU A 107 -18.93 4.30 19.09
CA LEU A 107 -20.29 4.41 18.56
C LEU A 107 -21.01 3.04 18.54
N PHE A 108 -20.28 1.97 18.22
CA PHE A 108 -20.79 0.60 18.33
C PHE A 108 -21.23 0.28 19.77
N LEU A 109 -20.41 0.60 20.78
CA LEU A 109 -20.75 0.35 22.19
C LEU A 109 -21.98 1.14 22.65
N ILE A 110 -22.11 2.41 22.22
CA ILE A 110 -23.29 3.23 22.50
C ILE A 110 -24.55 2.60 21.89
N ASN A 111 -24.49 2.19 20.63
CA ASN A 111 -25.64 1.57 19.95
C ASN A 111 -25.98 0.19 20.54
N LEU A 112 -24.97 -0.59 20.94
CA LEU A 112 -25.17 -1.86 21.65
C LEU A 112 -25.92 -1.65 22.96
N TYR A 113 -25.52 -0.64 23.75
CA TYR A 113 -26.23 -0.29 24.99
C TYR A 113 -27.70 0.09 24.72
N ASN A 114 -27.95 0.94 23.71
CA ASN A 114 -29.30 1.35 23.34
C ASN A 114 -30.18 0.16 22.92
N VAL A 115 -29.63 -0.80 22.17
CA VAL A 115 -30.33 -2.03 21.76
C VAL A 115 -30.67 -2.89 22.96
N ILE A 116 -29.73 -3.09 23.90
CA ILE A 116 -29.97 -3.83 25.15
C ILE A 116 -31.04 -3.14 26.00
N ALA A 117 -31.09 -1.80 26.00
CA ALA A 117 -32.10 -1.00 26.69
C ALA A 117 -33.49 -1.02 26.01
N GLY A 118 -33.65 -1.76 24.91
CA GLY A 118 -34.94 -1.95 24.21
C GLY A 118 -35.16 -1.06 22.99
N ALA A 119 -34.20 -0.22 22.61
CA ALA A 119 -34.28 0.59 21.39
C ALA A 119 -33.86 -0.22 20.15
N VAL A 120 -34.79 -1.04 19.64
CA VAL A 120 -34.57 -1.92 18.47
C VAL A 120 -34.09 -1.15 17.22
N GLY A 121 -34.48 0.12 17.09
CA GLY A 121 -34.02 0.99 15.99
C GLY A 121 -32.49 1.19 15.93
N GLY A 122 -31.77 0.97 17.04
CA GLY A 122 -30.31 1.05 17.10
C GLY A 122 -29.58 -0.15 16.49
N LEU A 123 -30.27 -1.24 16.15
CA LEU A 123 -29.64 -2.50 15.74
C LEU A 123 -28.89 -2.36 14.40
N LEU A 124 -29.47 -1.65 13.43
CA LEU A 124 -28.81 -1.37 12.15
C LEU A 124 -27.53 -0.56 12.35
N PHE A 125 -27.62 0.53 13.13
CA PHE A 125 -26.48 1.40 13.41
C PHE A 125 -25.39 0.68 14.21
N MET A 126 -25.76 -0.18 15.16
CA MET A 126 -24.82 -1.06 15.85
C MET A 126 -24.03 -1.91 14.84
N LEU A 127 -24.71 -2.64 13.94
CA LEU A 127 -24.03 -3.51 12.98
C LEU A 127 -23.12 -2.74 12.01
N ILE A 128 -23.60 -1.61 11.49
CA ILE A 128 -22.81 -0.77 10.56
C ILE A 128 -21.58 -0.21 11.28
N MET A 129 -21.71 0.31 12.50
CA MET A 129 -20.57 0.86 13.26
C MET A 129 -19.58 -0.23 13.65
N GLY A 130 -20.05 -1.42 14.02
CA GLY A 130 -19.18 -2.57 14.29
C GLY A 130 -18.38 -3.00 13.06
N TYR A 131 -19.03 -3.07 11.91
CA TYR A 131 -18.35 -3.38 10.64
C TYR A 131 -17.38 -2.27 10.21
N ALA A 132 -17.76 -1.00 10.37
CA ALA A 132 -16.91 0.15 10.07
C ALA A 132 -15.64 0.15 10.96
N ALA A 133 -15.77 -0.13 12.25
CA ALA A 133 -14.63 -0.28 13.17
C ALA A 133 -13.69 -1.42 12.74
N PHE A 134 -14.25 -2.61 12.49
CA PHE A 134 -13.46 -3.78 12.08
C PHE A 134 -12.72 -3.55 10.75
N SER A 135 -13.42 -3.03 9.74
CA SER A 135 -12.85 -2.77 8.42
C SER A 135 -11.78 -1.68 8.45
N SER A 136 -11.96 -0.62 9.26
CA SER A 136 -10.97 0.43 9.47
C SER A 136 -9.71 -0.10 10.16
N PHE A 137 -9.87 -0.92 11.20
CA PHE A 137 -8.75 -1.57 11.89
C PHE A 137 -7.93 -2.45 10.94
N GLN A 138 -8.59 -3.21 10.07
CA GLN A 138 -7.89 -4.04 9.07
C GLN A 138 -7.08 -3.19 8.07
N ARG A 139 -7.53 -1.97 7.73
CA ARG A 139 -6.81 -1.05 6.84
C ARG A 139 -5.60 -0.39 7.49
N VAL A 140 -5.68 -0.12 8.79
CA VAL A 140 -4.53 0.33 9.57
C VAL A 140 -3.42 -0.72 9.53
N ARG A 141 -3.77 -2.01 9.62
CA ARG A 141 -2.80 -3.12 9.53
C ARG A 141 -2.02 -3.15 8.22
N TYR A 142 -2.60 -2.70 7.10
CA TYR A 142 -1.85 -2.62 5.83
C TYR A 142 -0.65 -1.69 5.93
N HIS A 143 -0.74 -0.61 6.71
CA HIS A 143 0.34 0.36 6.89
C HIS A 143 1.51 -0.17 7.73
N PHE A 144 1.33 -1.30 8.43
CA PHE A 144 2.41 -2.01 9.11
C PHE A 144 3.11 -3.03 8.22
N SER A 145 2.53 -3.36 7.06
CA SER A 145 3.15 -4.31 6.13
C SER A 145 4.24 -3.61 5.29
N PRO A 146 5.44 -4.20 5.17
CA PRO A 146 6.51 -3.62 4.35
C PRO A 146 6.14 -3.58 2.86
N LEU A 147 5.32 -4.54 2.41
CA LEU A 147 4.82 -4.61 1.03
C LEU A 147 3.97 -3.39 0.65
N TYR A 148 3.09 -2.92 1.54
CA TYR A 148 2.30 -1.74 1.27
C TYR A 148 3.16 -0.46 1.26
N LYS A 149 4.18 -0.40 2.13
CA LYS A 149 5.13 0.72 2.18
C LYS A 149 5.99 0.81 0.91
N GLN A 150 6.36 -0.32 0.32
CA GLN A 150 7.14 -0.35 -0.93
C GLN A 150 6.42 0.35 -2.09
N GLY A 151 5.09 0.33 -2.16
CA GLY A 151 4.34 1.05 -3.19
C GLY A 151 4.42 2.58 -3.11
N TYR A 152 4.91 3.13 -1.99
CA TYR A 152 5.21 4.57 -1.84
C TYR A 152 6.67 4.92 -2.13
N ASN A 153 7.55 3.92 -2.19
CA ASN A 153 8.95 4.09 -2.54
C ASN A 153 9.10 3.68 -4.00
N THR A 154 9.11 4.67 -4.91
CA THR A 154 9.38 4.45 -6.35
C THR A 154 10.80 3.91 -6.59
N PHE A 155 11.66 3.97 -5.58
CA PHE A 155 13.05 3.54 -5.61
C PHE A 155 13.23 2.36 -4.66
N ILE A 156 13.28 1.15 -5.22
CA ILE A 156 14.11 0.12 -4.62
C ILE A 156 15.52 0.61 -4.94
N PRO A 157 16.37 0.99 -3.95
CA PRO A 157 17.76 1.22 -4.25
C PRO A 157 18.28 -0.09 -4.84
N THR A 158 18.44 -0.11 -6.15
CA THR A 158 19.34 -1.06 -6.80
C THR A 158 20.66 -0.86 -6.05
N PRO A 159 21.30 -1.95 -5.58
CA PRO A 159 22.67 -1.82 -5.13
C PRO A 159 23.40 -1.04 -6.21
N GLU A 160 24.14 0.02 -5.84
CA GLU A 160 25.05 0.73 -6.75
C GLU A 160 26.07 -0.29 -7.24
N ALA A 161 25.67 -1.01 -8.28
CA ALA A 161 26.49 -1.91 -9.05
C ALA A 161 26.97 -1.04 -10.21
N ASP A 162 28.26 -0.76 -10.21
CA ASP A 162 28.96 -0.20 -11.35
C ASP A 162 28.91 -1.27 -12.46
N LEU A 163 27.81 -1.27 -13.21
CA LEU A 163 27.51 -2.23 -14.27
C LEU A 163 28.25 -1.79 -15.52
N GLU A 164 28.97 -2.70 -16.16
CA GLU A 164 29.58 -2.40 -17.45
C GLU A 164 28.51 -2.28 -18.56
N ASP A 165 28.84 -1.59 -19.66
CA ASP A 165 27.93 -1.43 -20.79
C ASP A 165 27.38 -2.79 -21.28
N GLY A 166 26.06 -2.95 -21.21
CA GLY A 166 25.34 -4.15 -21.61
C GLY A 166 25.06 -5.16 -20.50
N GLU A 167 25.48 -4.91 -19.26
CA GLU A 167 25.12 -5.72 -18.10
C GLU A 167 23.79 -5.28 -17.47
N MET A 168 23.05 -6.25 -16.92
CA MET A 168 21.81 -6.03 -16.16
C MET A 168 21.80 -6.87 -14.89
N LEU A 169 21.13 -6.39 -13.85
CA LEU A 169 20.94 -7.16 -12.63
C LEU A 169 19.82 -8.19 -12.83
N ALA A 170 20.14 -9.46 -12.62
CA ALA A 170 19.17 -10.55 -12.63
C ALA A 170 19.31 -11.41 -11.37
N ALA A 171 18.19 -11.99 -10.92
CA ALA A 171 18.18 -12.94 -9.82
C ALA A 171 18.26 -14.38 -10.35
N CYS A 172 19.13 -15.20 -9.74
CA CYS A 172 19.20 -16.62 -10.03
C CYS A 172 17.86 -17.31 -9.67
N PRO A 173 17.28 -18.14 -10.56
CA PRO A 173 15.99 -18.77 -10.32
C PRO A 173 16.02 -19.81 -9.18
N THR A 174 17.20 -20.35 -8.84
CA THR A 174 17.30 -21.41 -7.83
C THR A 174 17.66 -20.90 -6.45
N CYS A 175 18.61 -19.96 -6.34
CA CYS A 175 19.11 -19.47 -5.04
C CYS A 175 18.77 -18.00 -4.76
N MET A 176 18.14 -17.30 -5.70
CA MET A 176 17.78 -15.87 -5.57
C MET A 176 18.99 -14.94 -5.33
N ALA A 177 20.21 -15.40 -5.61
CA ALA A 177 21.38 -14.53 -5.62
C ALA A 177 21.25 -13.50 -6.74
N VAL A 178 21.56 -12.23 -6.42
CA VAL A 178 21.58 -11.11 -7.38
C VAL A 178 22.91 -11.14 -8.13
N LEU A 179 22.86 -11.14 -9.46
CA LEU A 179 23.99 -11.27 -10.36
C LEU A 179 23.92 -10.17 -11.42
N ALA A 180 25.06 -9.59 -11.80
CA ALA A 180 25.17 -8.84 -13.03
C ALA A 180 25.36 -9.83 -14.19
N ILE A 181 24.50 -9.76 -15.21
CA ILE A 181 24.55 -10.64 -16.39
C ILE A 181 24.46 -9.82 -17.67
N ARG A 182 25.13 -10.28 -18.73
CA ARG A 182 24.91 -9.79 -20.09
C ARG A 182 23.98 -10.77 -20.83
N PRO A 183 22.69 -10.44 -21.04
CA PRO A 183 21.73 -11.39 -21.61
C PRO A 183 22.13 -11.85 -23.02
N ASP A 184 22.82 -10.99 -23.78
CA ASP A 184 23.27 -11.29 -25.15
C ASP A 184 24.40 -12.33 -25.20
N LEU A 185 25.09 -12.56 -24.08
CA LEU A 185 26.14 -13.57 -23.95
C LEU A 185 25.70 -14.79 -23.15
N LEU A 186 24.43 -14.86 -22.74
CA LEU A 186 23.96 -15.95 -21.89
C LEU A 186 23.71 -17.21 -22.73
N SER A 187 24.32 -18.31 -22.30
CA SER A 187 24.24 -19.62 -22.95
C SER A 187 23.58 -20.66 -22.02
N PRO A 188 23.06 -21.78 -22.55
CA PRO A 188 22.48 -22.86 -21.73
C PRO A 188 23.46 -23.47 -20.73
N SER A 189 24.76 -23.40 -21.04
CA SER A 189 25.83 -23.95 -20.20
C SER A 189 26.21 -23.05 -19.03
N ASP A 190 25.73 -21.81 -18.99
CA ASP A 190 26.04 -20.86 -17.92
C ASP A 190 25.37 -21.24 -16.61
N LYS A 191 26.20 -21.30 -15.56
CA LYS A 191 25.81 -21.72 -14.21
C LYS A 191 25.97 -20.58 -13.22
N CYS A 192 25.09 -20.55 -12.23
CA CYS A 192 25.21 -19.61 -11.13
C CYS A 192 26.52 -19.86 -10.34
N PRO A 193 27.36 -18.85 -10.09
CA PRO A 193 28.59 -19.03 -9.31
C PRO A 193 28.33 -19.42 -7.85
N HIS A 194 27.15 -19.07 -7.31
CA HIS A 194 26.81 -19.33 -5.92
C HIS A 194 26.22 -20.74 -5.70
N CYS A 195 25.30 -21.20 -6.55
CA CYS A 195 24.62 -22.50 -6.37
C CYS A 195 24.92 -23.53 -7.47
N LYS A 196 25.70 -23.19 -8.49
CA LYS A 196 26.10 -24.04 -9.63
C LYS A 196 24.95 -24.62 -10.48
N ASN A 197 23.73 -24.16 -10.26
CA ASN A 197 22.57 -24.54 -11.05
C ASN A 197 22.51 -23.73 -12.36
N PRO A 198 21.93 -24.28 -13.43
CA PRO A 198 21.83 -23.59 -14.72
C PRO A 198 20.98 -22.33 -14.60
N LEU A 199 21.45 -21.24 -15.23
CA LEU A 199 20.75 -19.95 -15.26
C LEU A 199 19.61 -19.94 -16.30
N VAL A 200 19.73 -20.77 -17.32
CA VAL A 200 18.75 -20.96 -18.40
C VAL A 200 18.04 -22.29 -18.16
N SER A 201 16.71 -22.28 -18.17
CA SER A 201 15.94 -23.53 -18.12
C SER A 201 15.96 -24.25 -19.46
N GLU A 202 15.97 -25.58 -19.46
CA GLU A 202 15.93 -26.41 -20.68
C GLU A 202 14.74 -26.04 -21.60
N GLY A 203 13.58 -25.73 -21.02
CA GLY A 203 12.41 -25.27 -21.77
C GLY A 203 12.57 -23.89 -22.40
N LEU A 204 13.43 -23.02 -21.87
CA LEU A 204 13.80 -21.75 -22.50
C LEU A 204 14.82 -21.99 -23.62
N ALA A 205 15.86 -22.80 -23.37
CA ALA A 205 16.87 -23.16 -24.36
C ALA A 205 16.24 -23.77 -25.62
N ARG A 206 15.31 -24.72 -25.45
CA ARG A 206 14.59 -25.35 -26.57
C ARG A 206 13.74 -24.36 -27.38
N ARG A 207 13.17 -23.34 -26.74
CA ARG A 207 12.39 -22.30 -27.44
C ARG A 207 13.26 -21.35 -28.26
N HIS A 208 14.52 -21.19 -27.88
CA HIS A 208 15.48 -20.32 -28.56
C HIS A 208 16.41 -21.09 -29.51
N GLY A 209 16.14 -22.37 -29.78
CA GLY A 209 16.94 -23.17 -30.71
C GLY A 209 18.35 -23.48 -30.20
N TRP A 210 18.56 -23.39 -28.88
CA TRP A 210 19.78 -23.84 -28.23
C TRP A 210 19.66 -25.35 -28.00
N GLU A 211 19.83 -26.12 -29.07
CA GLU A 211 19.93 -27.58 -28.99
C GLU A 211 21.34 -27.93 -28.50
N GLU A 212 21.41 -28.76 -27.46
CA GLU A 212 22.65 -29.36 -26.99
C GLU A 212 23.19 -30.28 -28.09
N GLU A 213 24.37 -29.98 -28.62
CA GLU A 213 25.26 -31.02 -29.17
C GLU A 213 25.90 -31.83 -28.03
#